data_AF-A0ABD2MUZ3-F1
#
_entry.id   AF-A0ABD2MUZ3-F1
#
_cell.length_a   1.000
_cell.length_b   1.000
_cell.length_c   1.000
_cell.angle_alpha   90.00
_cell.angle_beta   90.00
_cell.angle_gamma   90.00
#
_symmetry.space_group_name_H-M   'P 1'
#
loop_
_entity.id
_entity.type
_entity.pdbx_description
1 polymer ?
#
loop_
_entity_poly.entity_id
_entity_poly.type
_entity_poly.pdbx_seq_one_letter_code
_entity_poly.pdbx_strand_id
1 'polypeptide(L)'
;MHNLGGHDFEPFYCLIDGGKNGFLFQEMQDLFFYMQILHEGENSTLPRRVSDKLAITELPDLMRACGFYPTDFEIETFMVDIKYRSFDQDGTIRDFISFLDFVRLYVNHKPVYGYSLAALETTFETFVQSAEEPIPGIVKRDDFLEMVTEEGEPFTLSQINKCMEILLGAQGATEGGHYLFDFIPEDIDYSVFIDDVLGIDMNRLKIDVPDTKSEDESVNTIKESI
;
A
#
# COMPACT_ATOMS: atom_id res chain seq x y z
N MET A 1 -23.47 -30.31 -12.56
CA MET A 1 -22.30 -29.45 -12.81
C MET A 1 -21.43 -29.53 -11.58
N HIS A 2 -20.23 -30.11 -11.69
CA HIS A 2 -19.28 -30.11 -10.58
C HIS A 2 -18.63 -28.73 -10.53
N ASN A 3 -18.81 -27.99 -9.43
CA ASN A 3 -18.04 -26.78 -9.15
C ASN A 3 -16.58 -27.18 -8.92
N LEU A 4 -15.77 -27.10 -9.98
CA LEU A 4 -14.33 -27.39 -9.93
C LEU A 4 -13.51 -26.28 -9.24
N GLY A 5 -14.17 -25.23 -8.73
CA GLY A 5 -13.54 -24.07 -8.12
C GLY A 5 -13.42 -24.09 -6.59
N GLY A 6 -13.80 -25.16 -5.90
CA GLY A 6 -13.85 -25.16 -4.41
C GLY A 6 -15.00 -24.32 -3.84
N HIS A 7 -15.12 -24.29 -2.51
CA HIS A 7 -16.14 -23.52 -1.80
C HIS A 7 -15.53 -22.32 -1.05
N ASP A 8 -16.28 -21.21 -1.00
CA ASP A 8 -15.93 -19.98 -0.28
C ASP A 8 -14.53 -19.44 -0.62
N PHE A 9 -13.60 -19.52 0.33
CA PHE A 9 -12.24 -19.00 0.21
C PHE A 9 -11.25 -19.98 -0.44
N GLU A 10 -11.59 -21.26 -0.55
CA GLU A 10 -10.69 -22.31 -1.08
C GLU A 10 -9.98 -21.92 -2.40
N PRO A 11 -10.68 -21.38 -3.42
CA PRO A 11 -10.00 -20.96 -4.65
C PRO A 11 -9.04 -19.78 -4.47
N PHE A 12 -9.27 -18.90 -3.48
CA PHE A 12 -8.51 -17.67 -3.31
C PHE A 12 -7.26 -17.87 -2.44
N TYR A 13 -7.23 -18.87 -1.55
CA TYR A 13 -6.06 -19.12 -0.72
C TYR A 13 -4.79 -19.33 -1.55
N CYS A 14 -4.85 -20.04 -2.67
CA CYS A 14 -3.68 -20.27 -3.52
C CYS A 14 -3.14 -19.00 -4.20
N LEU A 15 -3.92 -17.91 -4.21
CA LEU A 15 -3.56 -16.64 -4.84
C LEU A 15 -3.05 -15.61 -3.82
N ILE A 16 -3.05 -15.96 -2.54
CA ILE A 16 -2.53 -15.14 -1.45
C ILE A 16 -1.17 -15.70 -1.05
N ASP A 17 -0.18 -14.83 -0.89
CA ASP A 17 1.17 -15.24 -0.48
C ASP A 17 1.12 -15.95 0.88
N GLY A 18 1.60 -17.21 0.90
CA GLY A 18 1.55 -18.09 2.07
C GLY A 18 0.21 -18.82 2.31
N GLY A 19 -0.81 -18.52 1.50
CA GLY A 19 -2.11 -19.18 1.53
C GLY A 19 -2.93 -18.94 2.80
N LYS A 20 -3.85 -19.88 3.11
CA LYS A 20 -4.77 -19.77 4.26
C LYS A 20 -4.07 -19.53 5.60
N ASN A 21 -2.92 -20.17 5.80
CA ASN A 21 -2.13 -20.05 7.02
C ASN A 21 -0.96 -19.07 6.84
N GLY A 22 -0.96 -18.30 5.76
CA GLY A 22 0.03 -17.29 5.48
C GLY A 22 -0.19 -16.04 6.33
N PHE A 23 0.90 -15.32 6.57
CA PHE A 23 0.87 -14.05 7.31
C PHE A 23 -0.12 -13.06 6.69
N LEU A 24 -0.11 -12.90 5.36
CA LEU A 24 -0.95 -11.92 4.67
C LEU A 24 -2.44 -12.18 4.86
N PHE A 25 -2.90 -13.44 4.83
CA PHE A 25 -4.31 -13.74 5.02
C PHE A 25 -4.78 -13.42 6.46
N GLN A 26 -3.94 -13.73 7.45
CA GLN A 26 -4.21 -13.37 8.84
C GLN A 26 -4.23 -11.85 9.03
N GLU A 27 -3.25 -11.15 8.45
CA GLU A 27 -3.14 -9.69 8.50
C GLU A 27 -4.36 -9.02 7.86
N MET A 28 -4.81 -9.49 6.70
CA MET A 28 -6.03 -9.01 6.04
C MET A 28 -7.26 -9.16 6.94
N GLN A 29 -7.36 -10.28 7.66
CA GLN A 29 -8.46 -10.53 8.59
C GLN A 29 -8.40 -9.59 9.80
N ASP A 30 -7.23 -9.43 10.39
CA ASP A 30 -7.03 -8.56 11.55
C ASP A 30 -7.27 -7.08 11.20
N LEU A 31 -6.76 -6.63 10.05
CA LEU A 31 -7.01 -5.28 9.53
C LEU A 31 -8.50 -5.06 9.22
N PHE A 32 -9.20 -6.04 8.65
CA PHE A 32 -10.63 -5.94 8.38
C PHE A 32 -11.45 -5.68 9.66
N PHE A 33 -11.12 -6.35 10.76
CA PHE A 33 -11.77 -6.09 12.05
C PHE A 33 -11.29 -4.79 12.70
N TYR A 34 -10.01 -4.45 12.54
CA TYR A 34 -9.47 -3.20 13.04
C TYR A 34 -10.17 -1.98 12.41
N MET A 35 -10.40 -2.00 11.10
CA MET A 35 -11.12 -0.92 10.41
C MET A 35 -12.56 -0.76 10.91
N GLN A 36 -13.25 -1.85 11.28
CA GLN A 36 -14.59 -1.75 11.90
C GLN A 36 -14.53 -1.05 13.26
N ILE A 37 -13.50 -1.32 14.05
CA ILE A 37 -13.29 -0.66 15.34
C ILE A 37 -12.98 0.83 15.12
N LEU A 38 -12.11 1.16 14.17
CA LEU A 38 -11.81 2.55 13.84
C LEU A 38 -13.05 3.32 13.38
N HIS A 39 -13.89 2.71 12.56
CA HIS A 39 -15.12 3.32 12.05
C HIS A 39 -16.12 3.68 13.17
N GLU A 40 -16.16 2.90 14.26
CA GLU A 40 -16.98 3.22 15.45
C GLU A 40 -16.41 4.38 16.30
N GLY A 41 -15.21 4.86 15.97
CA GLY A 41 -14.52 5.96 16.63
C GLY A 41 -13.65 5.52 17.80
N GLU A 42 -12.45 6.06 17.92
CA GLU A 42 -11.47 5.70 18.95
C GLU A 42 -11.98 5.95 20.38
N ASN A 43 -12.76 7.02 20.57
CA ASN A 43 -13.27 7.46 21.88
C ASN A 43 -14.63 6.87 22.27
N SER A 44 -15.11 5.84 21.56
CA SER A 44 -16.38 5.21 21.88
C SER A 44 -16.32 4.45 23.23
N THR A 45 -17.29 4.73 24.10
CA THR A 45 -17.49 4.00 25.37
C THR A 45 -18.49 2.85 25.23
N LEU A 46 -19.05 2.66 24.03
CA LEU A 46 -19.98 1.58 23.73
C LEU A 46 -19.21 0.27 23.46
N PRO A 47 -19.83 -0.90 23.72
CA PRO A 47 -19.25 -2.18 23.33
C PRO A 47 -19.01 -2.22 21.82
N ARG A 48 -17.77 -2.52 21.43
CA ARG A 48 -17.37 -2.64 20.02
C ARG A 48 -18.10 -3.78 19.34
N ARG A 49 -18.59 -3.57 18.12
CA ARG A 49 -19.31 -4.61 17.36
C ARG A 49 -18.56 -4.94 16.08
N VAL A 50 -17.93 -6.11 16.08
CA VAL A 50 -17.36 -6.69 14.86
C VAL A 50 -18.36 -7.60 14.17
N SER A 51 -18.35 -7.58 12.85
CA SER A 51 -19.22 -8.38 11.98
C SER A 51 -18.48 -8.77 10.69
N ASP A 52 -19.15 -9.54 9.82
CA ASP A 52 -18.67 -9.82 8.46
C ASP A 52 -19.09 -8.70 7.47
N LYS A 53 -19.13 -7.44 7.93
CA LYS A 53 -19.49 -6.29 7.12
C LYS A 53 -18.58 -5.13 7.47
N LEU A 54 -17.91 -4.61 6.46
CA LEU A 54 -17.11 -3.40 6.52
C LEU A 54 -17.75 -2.32 5.65
N ALA A 55 -17.83 -1.09 6.14
CA ALA A 55 -18.31 0.02 5.34
C ALA A 55 -17.40 0.23 4.12
N ILE A 56 -17.97 0.42 2.93
CA ILE A 56 -17.19 0.60 1.70
C ILE A 56 -16.26 1.83 1.73
N THR A 57 -16.52 2.78 2.63
CA THR A 57 -15.67 3.97 2.84
C THR A 57 -14.30 3.62 3.40
N GLU A 58 -14.18 2.51 4.14
CA GLU A 58 -12.92 2.04 4.73
C GLU A 58 -12.08 1.20 3.75
N LEU A 59 -12.65 0.86 2.59
CA LEU A 59 -12.02 -0.02 1.62
C LEU A 59 -10.65 0.50 1.12
N PRO A 60 -10.48 1.80 0.79
CA PRO A 60 -9.19 2.30 0.31
C PRO A 60 -8.09 2.13 1.36
N ASP A 61 -8.39 2.46 2.62
CA ASP A 61 -7.42 2.40 3.70
C ASP A 61 -7.09 0.96 4.08
N LEU A 62 -8.06 0.05 4.01
CA LEU A 62 -7.82 -1.38 4.16
C LEU A 62 -6.91 -1.93 3.06
N MET A 63 -7.13 -1.55 1.80
CA MET A 63 -6.27 -1.97 0.68
C MET A 63 -4.83 -1.48 0.87
N ARG A 64 -4.67 -0.20 1.23
CA ARG A 64 -3.35 0.43 1.50
C ARG A 64 -2.64 -0.23 2.68
N ALA A 65 -3.36 -0.53 3.76
CA ALA A 65 -2.81 -1.25 4.91
C ALA A 65 -2.36 -2.68 4.56
N CYS A 66 -3.03 -3.32 3.59
CA CYS A 66 -2.62 -4.61 3.04
C CYS A 66 -1.51 -4.50 1.96
N GLY A 67 -0.91 -3.32 1.76
CA GLY A 67 0.17 -3.09 0.81
C GLY A 67 -0.25 -2.98 -0.66
N PHE A 68 -1.53 -2.72 -0.94
CA PHE A 68 -2.01 -2.39 -2.28
C PHE A 68 -2.44 -0.92 -2.33
N TYR A 69 -1.84 -0.14 -3.24
CA TYR A 69 -2.07 1.30 -3.37
C TYR A 69 -2.86 1.60 -4.66
N PRO A 70 -4.19 1.41 -4.65
CA PRO A 70 -5.02 1.69 -5.83
C PRO A 70 -5.08 3.19 -6.12
N THR A 71 -5.25 3.53 -7.40
CA THR A 71 -5.50 4.92 -7.83
C THR A 71 -6.92 5.35 -7.43
N ASP A 72 -7.20 6.65 -7.39
CA ASP A 72 -8.53 7.19 -7.11
C ASP A 72 -9.57 6.68 -8.11
N PHE A 73 -9.21 6.57 -9.40
CA PHE A 73 -10.05 5.94 -10.42
C PHE A 73 -10.39 4.48 -10.10
N GLU A 74 -9.41 3.69 -9.66
CA GLU A 74 -9.63 2.29 -9.27
C GLU A 74 -10.53 2.21 -8.03
N ILE A 75 -10.29 3.07 -7.03
CA ILE A 75 -11.11 3.16 -5.82
C ILE A 75 -12.56 3.46 -6.16
N GLU A 76 -12.82 4.47 -7.00
CA GLU A 76 -14.17 4.81 -7.44
C GLU A 76 -14.84 3.63 -8.16
N THR A 77 -14.08 2.96 -9.04
CA THR A 77 -14.56 1.77 -9.75
C THR A 77 -14.94 0.66 -8.79
N PHE A 78 -14.11 0.36 -7.79
CA PHE A 78 -14.39 -0.66 -6.78
C PHE A 78 -15.62 -0.31 -5.95
N MET A 79 -15.73 0.95 -5.50
CA MET A 79 -16.89 1.40 -4.73
C MET A 79 -18.18 1.31 -5.54
N VAL A 80 -18.16 1.66 -6.82
CA VAL A 80 -19.33 1.55 -7.72
C VAL A 80 -19.68 0.08 -7.94
N ASP A 81 -18.70 -0.79 -8.23
CA ASP A 81 -18.94 -2.22 -8.42
C ASP A 81 -19.61 -2.85 -7.20
N ILE A 82 -19.08 -2.59 -6.00
CA ILE A 82 -19.66 -3.11 -4.75
C ILE A 82 -21.08 -2.56 -4.51
N LYS A 83 -21.28 -1.24 -4.71
CA LYS A 83 -22.58 -0.58 -4.50
C LYS A 83 -23.68 -1.20 -5.35
N TYR A 84 -23.39 -1.50 -6.61
CA TYR A 84 -24.38 -1.94 -7.59
C TYR A 84 -24.36 -3.44 -7.89
N ARG A 85 -23.50 -4.21 -7.22
CA ARG A 85 -23.27 -5.64 -7.50
C ARG A 85 -24.52 -6.51 -7.53
N SER A 86 -25.53 -6.19 -6.72
CA SER A 86 -26.79 -6.95 -6.67
C SER A 86 -27.99 -6.14 -7.18
N PHE A 87 -27.76 -4.90 -7.63
CA PHE A 87 -28.81 -3.99 -8.03
C PHE A 87 -29.70 -4.57 -9.14
N ASP A 88 -29.11 -5.26 -10.11
CA ASP A 88 -29.88 -5.90 -11.20
C ASP A 88 -30.75 -7.08 -10.74
N GLN A 89 -30.40 -7.70 -9.60
CA GLN A 89 -31.08 -8.90 -9.09
C GLN A 89 -32.12 -8.58 -8.01
N ASP A 90 -31.78 -7.70 -7.07
CA ASP A 90 -32.59 -7.40 -5.89
C ASP A 90 -32.97 -5.91 -5.76
N GLY A 91 -32.46 -5.05 -6.65
CA GLY A 91 -32.70 -3.60 -6.61
C GLY A 91 -32.02 -2.89 -5.43
N THR A 92 -31.14 -3.59 -4.69
CA THR A 92 -30.51 -3.04 -3.47
C THR A 92 -29.18 -2.38 -3.79
N ILE A 93 -28.93 -1.25 -3.14
CA ILE A 93 -27.62 -0.61 -3.10
C ILE A 93 -26.94 -1.05 -1.81
N ARG A 94 -25.69 -1.51 -1.91
CA ARG A 94 -24.89 -1.93 -0.76
C ARG A 94 -23.90 -0.84 -0.37
N ASP A 95 -23.81 -0.58 0.93
CA ASP A 95 -22.84 0.33 1.54
C ASP A 95 -21.79 -0.44 2.36
N PHE A 96 -21.79 -1.77 2.28
CA PHE A 96 -20.84 -2.64 2.95
C PHE A 96 -20.28 -3.73 2.03
N ILE A 97 -19.10 -4.24 2.39
CA ILE A 97 -18.43 -5.39 1.79
C ILE A 97 -18.21 -6.48 2.85
N SER A 98 -18.37 -7.76 2.46
CA SER A 98 -18.03 -8.90 3.32
C SER A 98 -16.53 -9.19 3.29
N PHE A 99 -15.99 -9.93 4.26
CA PHE A 99 -14.58 -10.29 4.22
C PHE A 99 -14.23 -11.15 2.99
N LEU A 100 -15.12 -12.07 2.61
CA LEU A 100 -14.95 -12.89 1.41
C LEU A 100 -14.89 -12.06 0.13
N ASP A 101 -15.79 -11.10 0.01
CA ASP A 101 -15.82 -10.22 -1.15
C ASP A 101 -14.61 -9.30 -1.21
N PHE A 102 -14.14 -8.83 -0.05
CA PHE A 102 -12.90 -8.07 0.05
C PHE A 102 -11.70 -8.89 -0.42
N VAL A 103 -11.52 -10.11 0.08
CA VAL A 103 -10.41 -10.99 -0.33
C VAL A 103 -10.45 -11.24 -1.84
N ARG A 104 -11.65 -11.50 -2.38
CA ARG A 104 -11.83 -11.68 -3.82
C ARG A 104 -11.45 -10.44 -4.61
N LEU A 105 -11.90 -9.26 -4.18
CA LEU A 105 -11.58 -8.00 -4.84
C LEU A 105 -10.07 -7.71 -4.79
N TYR A 106 -9.47 -7.86 -3.60
CA TYR A 106 -8.04 -7.65 -3.39
C TYR A 106 -7.19 -8.55 -4.29
N VAL A 107 -7.46 -9.86 -4.31
CA VAL A 107 -6.69 -10.81 -5.14
C VAL A 107 -6.83 -10.51 -6.64
N ASN A 108 -8.00 -10.07 -7.10
CA ASN A 108 -8.23 -9.81 -8.52
C ASN A 108 -7.56 -8.53 -9.04
N HIS A 109 -7.37 -7.53 -8.17
CA HIS A 109 -6.84 -6.22 -8.55
C HIS A 109 -5.42 -5.97 -8.07
N LYS A 110 -4.95 -6.71 -7.05
CA LYS A 110 -3.58 -6.57 -6.56
C LYS A 110 -2.60 -6.82 -7.71
N PRO A 111 -1.66 -5.89 -7.94
CA PRO A 111 -0.57 -6.09 -8.88
C PRO A 111 0.22 -7.36 -8.53
N VAL A 112 0.46 -8.20 -9.55
CA VAL A 112 1.27 -9.42 -9.41
C VAL A 112 2.70 -9.09 -9.00
N TYR A 113 3.22 -7.96 -9.51
CA TYR A 113 4.52 -7.41 -9.16
C TYR A 113 4.32 -6.06 -8.47
N GLY A 114 5.01 -5.85 -7.35
CA GLY A 114 5.05 -4.54 -6.70
C GLY A 114 5.89 -3.52 -7.48
N TYR A 115 6.01 -2.31 -6.96
CA TYR A 115 6.88 -1.28 -7.53
C TYR A 115 8.35 -1.66 -7.33
N SER A 116 9.08 -1.81 -8.43
CA SER A 116 10.52 -2.09 -8.39
C SER A 116 11.32 -0.79 -8.24
N LEU A 117 12.50 -0.87 -7.63
CA LEU A 117 13.40 0.29 -7.50
C LEU A 117 13.81 0.85 -8.87
N ALA A 118 14.04 -0.01 -9.85
CA ALA A 118 14.34 0.40 -11.23
C ALA A 118 13.17 1.17 -11.87
N ALA A 119 11.93 0.78 -11.57
CA ALA A 119 10.76 1.53 -12.03
C ALA A 119 10.70 2.91 -11.35
N LEU A 120 10.97 2.99 -10.04
CA LEU A 120 11.03 4.27 -9.32
C LEU A 120 12.14 5.19 -9.85
N GLU A 121 13.31 4.65 -10.19
CA GLU A 121 14.39 5.40 -10.82
C GLU A 121 13.97 5.97 -12.17
N THR A 122 13.35 5.15 -13.02
CA THR A 122 12.82 5.60 -14.33
C THR A 122 11.74 6.68 -14.17
N THR A 123 10.86 6.53 -13.17
CA THR A 123 9.85 7.54 -12.83
C THR A 123 10.51 8.84 -12.38
N PHE A 124 11.52 8.79 -11.52
CA PHE A 124 12.25 9.97 -11.08
C PHE A 124 12.97 10.67 -12.23
N GLU A 125 13.59 9.92 -13.15
CA GLU A 125 14.16 10.49 -14.37
C GLU A 125 13.11 11.22 -15.23
N THR A 126 11.87 10.73 -15.23
CA THR A 126 10.75 11.40 -15.92
C THR A 126 10.41 12.72 -15.23
N PHE A 127 10.39 12.78 -13.89
CA PHE A 127 10.22 14.05 -13.15
C PHE A 127 11.31 15.07 -13.52
N VAL A 128 12.58 14.64 -13.58
CA VAL A 128 13.69 15.51 -13.96
C VAL A 128 13.53 16.06 -15.38
N GLN A 129 13.06 15.24 -16.32
CA GLN A 129 12.88 15.64 -17.72
C GLN A 129 11.68 16.58 -17.94
N SER A 130 10.67 16.49 -17.07
CA SER A 130 9.45 17.32 -17.14
C SER A 130 9.58 18.67 -16.45
N ALA A 131 10.64 18.90 -15.67
CA ALA A 131 10.91 20.18 -15.00
C ALA A 131 11.12 21.34 -16.00
N GLU A 132 10.83 22.58 -15.59
CA GLU A 132 11.00 23.76 -16.45
C GLU A 132 12.47 23.94 -16.90
N GLU A 133 13.40 23.75 -15.98
CA GLU A 133 14.84 23.78 -16.22
C GLU A 133 15.48 22.46 -15.78
N PRO A 134 15.54 21.44 -16.68
CA PRO A 134 16.01 20.11 -16.32
C PRO A 134 17.48 20.13 -15.85
N ILE A 135 17.69 19.76 -14.59
CA ILE A 135 19.02 19.54 -14.02
C ILE A 135 19.22 18.02 -13.88
N PRO A 136 20.24 17.41 -14.50
CA PRO A 136 20.43 15.97 -14.43
C PRO A 136 20.48 15.44 -12.99
N GLY A 137 19.51 14.59 -12.64
CA GLY A 137 19.42 13.93 -11.34
C GLY A 137 18.88 14.79 -10.20
N ILE A 138 18.39 16.00 -10.46
CA ILE A 138 17.85 16.92 -9.45
C ILE A 138 16.49 17.44 -9.92
N VAL A 139 15.51 17.43 -9.02
CA VAL A 139 14.21 18.10 -9.17
C VAL A 139 14.13 19.21 -8.15
N LYS A 140 13.83 20.44 -8.57
CA LYS A 140 13.63 21.55 -7.62
C LYS A 140 12.30 21.35 -6.88
N ARG A 141 12.23 21.85 -5.65
CA ARG A 141 11.03 21.77 -4.80
C ARG A 141 9.77 22.28 -5.51
N ASP A 142 9.85 23.44 -6.14
CA ASP A 142 8.71 24.08 -6.77
C ASP A 142 8.20 23.25 -7.96
N ASP A 143 9.12 22.76 -8.80
CA ASP A 143 8.80 21.85 -9.91
C ASP A 143 8.14 20.55 -9.41
N PHE A 144 8.64 19.99 -8.31
CA PHE A 144 8.06 18.79 -7.69
C PHE A 144 6.64 19.05 -7.18
N LEU A 145 6.42 20.16 -6.47
CA LEU A 145 5.10 20.52 -5.95
C LEU A 145 4.10 20.78 -7.08
N GLU A 146 4.52 21.48 -8.13
CA GLU A 146 3.70 21.72 -9.33
C GLU A 146 3.29 20.39 -9.98
N MET A 147 4.26 19.52 -10.29
CA MET A 147 3.97 18.23 -10.91
C MET A 147 3.00 17.38 -10.08
N VAL A 148 3.17 17.29 -8.76
CA VAL A 148 2.29 16.46 -7.90
C VAL A 148 0.89 17.09 -7.72
N THR A 149 0.74 18.40 -7.92
CA THR A 149 -0.54 19.10 -7.76
C THR A 149 -1.29 19.35 -9.07
N GLU A 150 -0.63 19.18 -10.23
CA GLU A 150 -1.23 19.42 -11.54
C GLU A 150 -1.31 18.17 -12.43
N GLU A 151 -0.39 17.21 -12.29
CA GLU A 151 -0.32 16.02 -13.15
C GLU A 151 -1.00 14.79 -12.52
N GLY A 152 -1.54 13.91 -13.37
CA GLY A 152 -2.09 12.61 -12.95
C GLY A 152 -3.36 12.72 -12.08
N GLU A 153 -3.31 12.14 -10.89
CA GLU A 153 -4.33 12.28 -9.84
C GLU A 153 -3.83 13.33 -8.82
N PRO A 154 -4.21 14.61 -9.00
CA PRO A 154 -3.52 15.71 -8.36
C PRO A 154 -3.79 15.75 -6.85
N PHE A 155 -2.74 16.02 -6.08
CA PHE A 155 -2.87 16.29 -4.66
C PHE A 155 -3.43 17.69 -4.43
N THR A 156 -4.33 17.81 -3.45
CA THR A 156 -4.62 19.13 -2.88
C THR A 156 -3.43 19.60 -2.03
N LEU A 157 -3.25 20.92 -1.93
CA LEU A 157 -2.19 21.52 -1.09
C LEU A 157 -2.23 21.04 0.37
N SER A 158 -3.43 20.77 0.89
CA SER A 158 -3.63 20.21 2.24
C SER A 158 -3.12 18.78 2.36
N GLN A 159 -3.40 17.94 1.35
CA GLN A 159 -2.96 16.54 1.34
C GLN A 159 -1.43 16.46 1.27
N ILE A 160 -0.80 17.17 0.32
CA ILE A 160 0.66 17.13 0.17
C ILE A 160 1.36 17.70 1.40
N ASN A 161 0.87 18.81 1.99
CA ASN A 161 1.44 19.34 3.22
C ASN A 161 1.40 18.31 4.36
N LYS A 162 0.23 17.68 4.58
CA LYS A 162 0.08 16.67 5.63
C LYS A 162 0.97 15.45 5.38
N CYS A 163 1.07 14.98 4.14
CA CYS A 163 1.94 13.86 3.78
C CYS A 163 3.41 14.19 4.06
N MET A 164 3.88 15.36 3.59
CA MET A 164 5.27 15.77 3.74
C MET A 164 5.64 16.06 5.20
N GLU A 165 4.72 16.63 6.00
CA GLU A 165 4.90 16.81 7.45
C GLU A 165 5.14 15.47 8.16
N ILE A 166 4.35 14.45 7.81
CA ILE A 166 4.45 13.11 8.41
C ILE A 166 5.77 12.44 8.00
N LEU A 167 6.12 12.50 6.72
CA LEU A 167 7.29 11.79 6.17
C LEU A 167 8.61 12.44 6.59
N LEU A 168 8.69 13.78 6.57
CA LEU A 168 9.89 14.53 6.96
C LEU A 168 9.96 14.78 8.48
N GLY A 169 8.92 14.42 9.24
CA GLY A 169 8.84 14.69 10.67
C GLY A 169 8.87 16.18 11.00
N ALA A 170 8.44 17.03 10.06
CA ALA A 170 8.45 18.48 10.17
C ALA A 170 7.04 19.00 10.45
N GLN A 171 6.96 20.24 10.94
CA GLN A 171 5.69 20.94 11.11
C GLN A 171 5.66 22.11 10.13
N GLY A 172 4.81 22.03 9.12
CA GLY A 172 4.66 23.05 8.10
C GLY A 172 4.17 24.34 8.73
N ALA A 173 4.71 25.46 8.24
CA ALA A 173 4.22 26.77 8.61
C ALA A 173 3.12 27.19 7.65
N THR A 174 2.16 27.96 8.15
CA THR A 174 1.14 28.59 7.30
C THR A 174 1.22 30.10 7.46
N GLU A 175 1.45 30.82 6.36
CA GLU A 175 1.45 32.28 6.33
C GLU A 175 0.28 32.78 5.46
N GLY A 176 -0.60 33.59 6.04
CA GLY A 176 -1.72 34.20 5.31
C GLY A 176 -2.74 33.21 4.72
N GLY A 177 -2.73 31.95 5.16
CA GLY A 177 -3.58 30.88 4.60
C GLY A 177 -2.92 30.06 3.49
N HIS A 178 -1.65 30.32 3.19
CA HIS A 178 -0.83 29.53 2.26
C HIS A 178 0.12 28.60 3.04
N TYR A 179 0.30 27.38 2.55
CA TYR A 179 1.26 26.42 3.10
C TYR A 179 2.68 26.79 2.68
N LEU A 180 3.61 26.83 3.64
CA LEU A 180 5.02 27.00 3.38
C LEU A 180 5.70 25.64 3.39
N PHE A 181 6.25 25.26 2.24
CA PHE A 181 6.95 23.99 2.03
C PHE A 181 8.46 24.09 2.30
N ASP A 182 8.89 25.08 3.08
CA ASP A 182 10.32 25.36 3.36
C ASP A 182 11.06 24.22 4.05
N PHE A 183 10.31 23.29 4.67
CA PHE A 183 10.84 22.10 5.31
C PHE A 183 11.20 20.98 4.32
N ILE A 184 10.72 21.04 3.08
CA ILE A 184 11.17 20.18 1.99
C ILE A 184 12.52 20.73 1.51
N PRO A 185 13.53 19.92 1.14
CA PRO A 185 14.76 20.43 0.52
C PRO A 185 14.48 21.25 -0.76
N GLU A 186 15.34 22.21 -1.09
CA GLU A 186 15.21 23.00 -2.35
C GLU A 186 15.57 22.13 -3.57
N ASP A 187 16.60 21.31 -3.43
CA ASP A 187 17.04 20.33 -4.41
C ASP A 187 16.70 18.92 -3.92
N ILE A 188 15.93 18.16 -4.69
CA ILE A 188 15.56 16.78 -4.41
C ILE A 188 16.32 15.89 -5.39
N ASP A 189 17.27 15.11 -4.89
CA ASP A 189 17.93 14.04 -5.65
C ASP A 189 17.18 12.71 -5.47
N TYR A 190 17.59 11.68 -6.21
CA TYR A 190 16.94 10.37 -6.14
C TYR A 190 17.03 9.74 -4.74
N SER A 191 18.10 9.96 -3.99
CA SER A 191 18.27 9.40 -2.64
C SER A 191 17.28 10.04 -1.68
N VAL A 192 17.18 11.37 -1.70
CA VAL A 192 16.21 12.15 -0.91
C VAL A 192 14.78 11.77 -1.32
N PHE A 193 14.53 11.58 -2.62
CA PHE A 193 13.20 11.17 -3.08
C PHE A 193 12.77 9.80 -2.52
N ILE A 194 13.66 8.81 -2.50
CA ILE A 194 13.32 7.47 -2.00
C ILE A 194 13.22 7.46 -0.47
N ASP A 195 14.23 7.99 0.22
CA ASP A 195 14.35 7.86 1.67
C ASP A 195 13.44 8.84 2.41
N ASP A 196 13.39 10.11 1.98
CA ASP A 196 12.70 11.18 2.70
C ASP A 196 11.30 11.46 2.13
N VAL A 197 11.14 11.46 0.80
CA VAL A 197 9.85 11.77 0.16
C VAL A 197 8.92 10.57 0.08
N LEU A 198 9.43 9.36 -0.18
CA LEU A 198 8.62 8.14 -0.15
C LEU A 198 8.70 7.38 1.17
N GLY A 199 9.68 7.69 2.04
CA GLY A 199 9.85 7.01 3.32
C GLY A 199 10.27 5.54 3.18
N ILE A 200 10.83 5.15 2.02
CA ILE A 200 11.21 3.76 1.76
C ILE A 200 12.57 3.51 2.40
N ASP A 201 12.59 2.84 3.54
CA ASP A 201 13.83 2.45 4.20
C ASP A 201 14.56 1.36 3.41
N MET A 202 15.48 1.80 2.54
CA MET A 202 16.33 0.93 1.72
C MET A 202 17.31 0.09 2.56
N ASN A 203 17.52 0.42 3.83
CA ASN A 203 18.40 -0.34 4.73
C ASN A 203 17.70 -1.57 5.33
N ARG A 204 16.36 -1.63 5.34
CA ARG A 204 15.64 -2.86 5.75
C ARG A 204 15.87 -4.05 4.83
N LEU A 205 16.28 -3.82 3.58
CA LEU A 205 16.65 -4.89 2.65
C LEU A 205 18.02 -5.52 2.98
N LYS A 206 18.82 -4.86 3.82
CA LYS A 206 20.04 -5.43 4.41
C LYS A 206 19.65 -6.24 5.66
N ILE A 207 18.80 -7.25 5.48
CA ILE A 207 18.70 -8.30 6.49
C ILE A 207 20.03 -9.04 6.42
N ASP A 208 20.88 -8.85 7.43
CA ASP A 208 22.02 -9.72 7.70
C ASP A 208 21.47 -11.14 7.74
N VAL A 209 21.68 -11.90 6.66
CA VAL A 209 21.49 -13.34 6.69
C VAL A 209 22.51 -13.83 7.71
N PRO A 210 22.10 -14.35 8.88
CA PRO A 210 23.07 -14.92 9.79
C PRO A 210 23.76 -16.07 9.07
N ASP A 211 25.08 -15.99 8.97
CA ASP A 211 25.94 -17.04 8.44
C ASP A 211 25.47 -18.40 8.98
N THR A 212 24.82 -19.17 8.12
CA THR A 212 24.57 -20.58 8.39
C THR A 212 25.93 -21.25 8.34
N LYS A 213 26.57 -21.35 9.51
CA LYS A 213 27.77 -22.15 9.68
C LYS A 213 27.50 -23.54 9.12
N SER A 214 28.35 -23.93 8.19
CA SER A 214 28.50 -25.25 7.62
C SER A 214 28.65 -26.30 8.73
N GLU A 215 27.55 -26.94 9.11
CA GLU A 215 27.56 -28.25 9.73
C GLU A 215 27.46 -29.29 8.61
N ASP A 216 28.58 -29.55 7.93
CA ASP A 216 28.71 -30.68 7.03
C ASP A 216 30.16 -31.16 7.00
N GLU A 217 30.65 -31.67 8.14
CA GLU A 217 31.91 -32.43 8.19
C GLU A 217 31.94 -33.36 9.42
N SER A 218 31.10 -34.39 9.45
CA SER A 218 31.35 -35.59 10.29
C SER A 218 30.56 -36.83 9.85
N VAL A 219 30.49 -37.09 8.54
CA VAL A 219 30.11 -38.41 8.02
C VAL A 219 31.10 -38.85 6.94
N ASN A 220 32.34 -39.11 7.34
CA ASN A 220 33.25 -39.97 6.57
C ASN A 220 34.45 -40.41 7.41
N THR A 221 34.22 -41.34 8.34
CA THR A 221 35.32 -42.19 8.86
C THR A 221 34.79 -43.57 9.22
N ILE A 222 34.20 -44.27 8.25
CA ILE A 222 34.17 -45.74 8.27
C ILE A 222 34.35 -46.22 6.84
N LYS A 223 35.61 -46.26 6.39
CA LYS A 223 36.16 -47.26 5.46
C LYS A 223 37.66 -47.02 5.30
N GLU A 224 38.38 -48.14 5.35
CA GLU A 224 39.79 -48.34 4.97
C GLU A 224 40.84 -48.11 6.05
N SER A 225 41.14 -49.20 6.76
CA SER A 225 42.48 -49.80 6.96
C SER A 225 42.29 -51.06 7.84
N ILE A 226 42.68 -52.30 7.52
CA ILE A 226 43.90 -52.82 6.85
C ILE A 226 45.14 -51.97 7.12
#